data_AF-A0A971W702-F1
#
_entry.id   AF-A0A971W702-F1
#
_cell.length_a   1.000
_cell.length_b   1.000
_cell.length_c   1.000
_cell.angle_alpha   90.00
_cell.angle_beta   90.00
_cell.angle_gamma   90.00
#
_symmetry.space_group_name_H-M   'P 1'
#
loop_
_entity.id
_entity.type
_entity.pdbx_description
1 polymer ?
#
loop_
_entity_poly.entity_id
_entity_poly.type
_entity_poly.pdbx_seq_one_letter_code
_entity_poly.pdbx_strand_id
1 'polypeptide(L)'
;MDTTLINLAQNFLSLVIPIIAVMMIELIRRYLGLQKMAQINQAIVSKQTLALIAVRFVEQAYQDLHGPDKFNKAAEWLAEQVNQYGFSISETEIKGLIEAALSQLKDELASEWQKQLEEN
;
A
#
# COMPACT_ATOMS: atom_id res chain seq x y z
N MET A 1 29.58 53.17 -0.47
CA MET A 1 29.12 52.07 0.40
C MET A 1 30.33 51.57 1.14
N ASP A 2 30.32 51.64 2.46
CA ASP A 2 31.48 51.29 3.28
C ASP A 2 31.76 49.78 3.16
N THR A 3 33.01 49.43 2.91
CA THR A 3 33.47 48.05 2.75
C THR A 3 33.15 47.17 3.96
N THR A 4 33.04 47.77 5.15
CA THR A 4 32.57 47.14 6.38
C THR A 4 31.11 46.68 6.30
N LEU A 5 30.22 47.48 5.69
CA LEU A 5 28.82 47.14 5.49
C LEU A 5 28.68 45.98 4.48
N ILE A 6 29.50 46.00 3.42
CA ILE A 6 29.54 44.95 2.39
C ILE A 6 30.05 43.63 2.98
N ASN A 7 31.12 43.66 3.78
CA ASN A 7 31.66 42.48 4.44
C ASN A 7 30.68 41.90 5.47
N LEU A 8 29.97 42.75 6.22
CA LEU A 8 28.94 42.31 7.16
C LEU A 8 27.78 41.62 6.43
N ALA A 9 27.31 42.18 5.32
CA ALA A 9 26.28 41.58 4.49
C ALA A 9 26.72 40.25 3.88
N GLN A 10 27.97 40.13 3.41
CA GLN A 10 28.53 38.88 2.89
C GLN A 10 28.67 37.80 3.95
N ASN A 11 29.17 38.15 5.14
CA ASN A 11 29.27 37.20 6.24
C ASN A 11 27.89 36.68 6.66
N PHE A 12 26.89 37.56 6.71
CA PHE A 12 25.50 37.17 6.97
C PHE A 12 24.96 36.23 5.87
N LEU A 13 25.17 36.55 4.59
CA LEU A 13 24.77 35.69 3.47
C LEU A 13 25.40 34.29 3.57
N SER A 14 26.70 34.25 3.86
CA SER A 14 27.45 32.98 3.97
C SER A 14 26.97 32.08 5.10
N LEU A 15 26.37 32.64 6.15
CA LEU A 15 25.75 31.90 7.25
C LEU A 15 24.34 31.39 6.87
N VAL A 16 23.56 32.21 6.17
CA VAL A 16 22.15 31.91 5.85
C VAL A 16 22.00 30.93 4.68
N ILE A 17 22.83 31.05 3.64
CA ILE A 17 22.80 30.17 2.47
C ILE A 17 22.86 28.67 2.83
N PRO A 18 23.81 28.18 3.65
CA PRO A 18 23.89 26.75 3.97
C PRO A 18 22.67 26.27 4.77
N ILE A 19 22.12 27.13 5.65
CA ILE A 19 20.91 26.81 6.43
C ILE A 19 19.71 26.64 5.48
N ILE A 20 19.53 27.57 4.54
CA ILE A 20 18.48 27.48 3.51
C ILE A 20 18.69 26.25 2.63
N ALA A 21 19.93 25.96 2.23
CA ALA A 21 20.25 24.81 1.39
C ALA A 21 19.87 23.48 2.07
N VAL A 22 20.22 23.31 3.36
CA VAL A 22 19.82 22.13 4.15
C VAL A 22 18.30 22.03 4.26
N MET A 23 17.63 23.16 4.53
CA MET A 23 16.17 23.21 4.64
C MET A 23 15.47 22.81 3.32
N MET A 24 15.97 23.31 2.19
CA MET A 24 15.46 22.97 0.85
C MET A 24 15.59 21.48 0.56
N ILE A 25 16.74 20.86 0.88
CA ILE A 25 16.96 19.43 0.70
C ILE A 25 15.97 18.61 1.53
N GLU A 26 15.74 19.00 2.79
CA GLU A 26 14.81 18.31 3.69
C GLU A 26 13.36 18.39 3.20
N LEU A 27 12.93 19.55 2.70
CA LEU A 27 11.59 19.72 2.12
C LEU A 27 11.38 18.83 0.89
N ILE A 28 12.37 18.73 0.00
CA ILE A 28 12.31 17.85 -1.18
C ILE A 28 12.23 16.38 -0.75
N ARG A 29 13.05 15.96 0.22
CA ARG A 29 13.03 14.58 0.75
C ARG A 29 11.67 14.22 1.33
N ARG A 30 11.07 15.12 2.12
CA ARG A 30 9.73 14.93 2.69
C ARG A 30 8.67 14.82 1.60
N TYR A 31 8.68 15.73 0.63
CA TYR A 31 7.70 15.74 -0.45
C TYR A 31 7.77 14.48 -1.32
N LEU A 32 8.97 14.06 -1.73
CA LEU A 32 9.17 12.82 -2.50
C LEU A 32 8.86 11.56 -1.68
N GLY A 33 9.18 11.59 -0.38
CA GLY A 33 8.84 10.51 0.55
C GLY A 33 7.32 10.27 0.61
N LEU A 34 6.54 11.34 0.75
CA LEU A 34 5.08 11.25 0.78
C LEU A 34 4.49 10.66 -0.51
N GLN A 35 4.98 11.10 -1.68
CA GLN A 35 4.50 10.57 -2.96
C GLN A 35 4.82 9.08 -3.14
N LYS A 36 6.04 8.66 -2.81
CA LYS A 36 6.43 7.25 -2.88
C LYS A 36 5.58 6.39 -1.96
N MET A 37 5.34 6.84 -0.72
CA MET A 37 4.48 6.12 0.22
C MET A 37 3.04 6.02 -0.26
N ALA A 38 2.50 7.10 -0.86
CA ALA A 38 1.16 7.07 -1.45
C ALA A 38 1.06 6.03 -2.58
N GLN A 39 2.05 5.97 -3.48
CA GLN A 39 2.08 4.99 -4.57
C GLN A 39 2.21 3.55 -4.05
N ILE A 40 3.07 3.32 -3.05
CA ILE A 40 3.22 2.01 -2.41
C ILE A 40 1.91 1.57 -1.75
N ASN A 41 1.28 2.46 -0.99
CA ASN A 41 0.00 2.18 -0.35
C ASN A 41 -1.08 1.87 -1.38
N GLN A 42 -1.15 2.64 -2.47
CA GLN A 42 -2.10 2.37 -3.55
C GLN A 42 -1.85 1.00 -4.19
N ALA A 43 -0.60 0.64 -4.45
CA ALA A 43 -0.25 -0.68 -4.99
C ALA A 43 -0.64 -1.81 -4.03
N ILE A 44 -0.39 -1.66 -2.73
CA ILE A 44 -0.79 -2.65 -1.70
C ILE A 44 -2.32 -2.81 -1.67
N VAL A 45 -3.07 -1.69 -1.65
CA VAL A 45 -4.54 -1.71 -1.64
C VAL A 45 -5.09 -2.37 -2.90
N SER A 46 -4.52 -2.08 -4.08
CA SER A 46 -4.93 -2.73 -5.33
C SER A 46 -4.68 -4.24 -5.30
N LYS A 47 -3.52 -4.68 -4.79
CA LYS A 47 -3.20 -6.12 -4.63
C LYS A 47 -4.16 -6.82 -3.66
N GLN A 48 -4.46 -6.21 -2.51
CA GLN A 48 -5.43 -6.74 -1.55
C GLN A 48 -6.84 -6.83 -2.14
N THR A 49 -7.25 -5.79 -2.85
CA THR A 49 -8.56 -5.77 -3.53
C THR A 49 -8.67 -6.89 -4.57
N LEU A 50 -7.63 -7.09 -5.38
CA LEU A 50 -7.56 -8.19 -6.35
C LEU A 50 -7.62 -9.56 -5.67
N ALA A 51 -6.95 -9.74 -4.53
CA ALA A 51 -7.01 -10.97 -3.76
C ALA A 51 -8.42 -11.25 -3.21
N LEU A 52 -9.12 -10.23 -2.71
CA LEU A 52 -10.52 -10.35 -2.28
C LEU A 52 -11.44 -10.74 -3.43
N ILE A 53 -11.24 -10.14 -4.60
CA ILE A 53 -11.98 -10.51 -5.81
C ILE A 53 -11.68 -11.96 -6.21
N ALA A 54 -10.43 -12.40 -6.11
CA ALA A 54 -10.03 -13.78 -6.43
C ALA A 54 -10.76 -14.80 -5.54
N VAL A 55 -10.79 -14.56 -4.23
CA VAL A 55 -11.49 -15.43 -3.27
C VAL A 55 -12.98 -15.49 -3.57
N ARG A 56 -13.62 -14.32 -3.79
CA ARG A 56 -15.06 -14.25 -4.10
C ARG A 56 -15.40 -14.92 -5.44
N PHE A 57 -14.58 -14.71 -6.45
CA PHE A 57 -14.74 -15.35 -7.76
C PHE A 57 -14.67 -16.86 -7.62
N VAL A 58 -13.65 -17.38 -6.91
CA VAL A 58 -13.50 -18.82 -6.74
C VAL A 58 -14.65 -19.42 -5.93
N GLU A 59 -15.11 -18.73 -4.90
CA GLU A 59 -16.26 -19.17 -4.11
C GLU A 59 -17.52 -19.32 -4.96
N GLN A 60 -17.76 -18.39 -5.88
CA GLN A 60 -18.92 -18.43 -6.77
C GLN A 60 -18.77 -19.42 -7.93
N ALA A 61 -17.59 -19.47 -8.55
CA ALA A 61 -17.35 -20.24 -9.77
C ALA A 61 -17.07 -21.73 -9.50
N TYR A 62 -16.52 -22.07 -8.33
CA TYR A 62 -16.09 -23.42 -7.98
C TYR A 62 -16.79 -23.91 -6.70
N GLN A 63 -18.10 -24.04 -6.74
CA GLN A 63 -18.90 -24.47 -5.59
C GLN A 63 -18.58 -25.91 -5.14
N ASP A 64 -18.15 -26.75 -6.07
CA ASP A 64 -17.79 -28.16 -5.82
C ASP A 64 -16.39 -28.35 -5.22
N LEU A 65 -15.56 -27.29 -5.20
CA LEU A 65 -14.23 -27.34 -4.61
C LEU A 65 -14.28 -26.98 -3.12
N HIS A 66 -13.36 -27.54 -2.34
CA HIS A 66 -13.32 -27.33 -0.90
C HIS A 66 -11.93 -26.94 -0.39
N GLY A 67 -11.92 -26.07 0.61
CA GLY A 67 -10.75 -25.70 1.41
C GLY A 67 -9.47 -25.49 0.58
N PRO A 68 -8.47 -26.40 0.65
CA PRO A 68 -7.18 -26.26 -0.04
C PRO A 68 -7.30 -26.07 -1.57
N ASP A 69 -8.27 -26.72 -2.21
CA ASP A 69 -8.41 -26.64 -3.66
C ASP A 69 -8.92 -25.26 -4.11
N LYS A 70 -9.86 -24.68 -3.35
CA LYS A 70 -10.32 -23.30 -3.55
C LYS A 70 -9.19 -22.30 -3.29
N PHE A 71 -8.42 -22.52 -2.23
CA PHE A 71 -7.27 -21.66 -1.91
C PHE A 71 -6.26 -21.62 -3.07
N ASN A 72 -5.86 -22.79 -3.57
CA ASN A 72 -4.95 -22.90 -4.69
C ASN A 72 -5.53 -22.26 -5.95
N LYS A 73 -6.83 -22.44 -6.22
CA LYS A 73 -7.49 -21.84 -7.37
C LYS A 73 -7.54 -20.31 -7.29
N ALA A 74 -7.73 -19.76 -6.10
CA ALA A 74 -7.70 -18.31 -5.88
C ALA A 74 -6.28 -17.75 -6.08
N ALA A 75 -5.26 -18.49 -5.61
CA ALA A 75 -3.86 -18.13 -5.84
C ALA A 75 -3.48 -18.18 -7.34
N GLU A 76 -3.90 -19.22 -8.07
CA GLU A 76 -3.72 -19.34 -9.52
C GLU A 76 -4.36 -18.17 -10.27
N TRP A 77 -5.62 -17.87 -9.94
CA TRP A 77 -6.34 -16.77 -10.58
C TRP A 77 -5.70 -15.42 -10.28
N LEU A 78 -5.30 -15.17 -9.03
CA LEU A 78 -4.61 -13.93 -8.66
C LEU A 78 -3.27 -13.78 -9.39
N ALA A 79 -2.50 -14.87 -9.52
CA ALA A 79 -1.24 -14.87 -10.26
C ALA A 79 -1.46 -14.51 -11.74
N GLU A 80 -2.50 -15.06 -12.37
CA GLU A 80 -2.85 -14.75 -13.75
C GLU A 80 -3.24 -13.28 -13.92
N GLN A 81 -4.10 -12.75 -13.05
CA GLN A 81 -4.51 -11.35 -13.11
C GLN A 81 -3.33 -10.39 -12.91
N VAL A 82 -2.49 -10.67 -11.92
CA VAL A 82 -1.32 -9.86 -11.62
C VAL A 82 -0.36 -9.81 -12.83
N ASN A 83 -0.14 -10.94 -13.50
CA ASN A 83 0.66 -11.00 -14.71
C ASN A 83 0.05 -10.18 -15.86
N GLN A 84 -1.28 -10.20 -16.02
CA GLN A 84 -1.96 -9.39 -17.04
C GLN A 84 -1.82 -7.88 -16.79
N TYR A 85 -1.87 -7.43 -15.54
CA TYR A 85 -1.74 -6.01 -15.18
C TYR A 85 -0.29 -5.55 -14.97
N GLY A 86 0.71 -6.43 -15.16
CA GLY A 86 2.13 -6.10 -15.11
C GLY A 86 2.69 -5.90 -13.69
N PHE A 87 2.04 -6.41 -12.65
CA PHE A 87 2.62 -6.39 -11.31
C PHE A 87 3.59 -7.57 -11.14
N SER A 88 4.73 -7.32 -10.49
CA SER A 88 5.57 -8.41 -9.99
C SER A 88 5.12 -8.75 -8.57
N ILE A 89 4.71 -10.00 -8.36
CA ILE A 89 4.32 -10.52 -7.05
C ILE A 89 4.95 -11.89 -6.86
N SER A 90 5.42 -12.17 -5.64
CA SER A 90 5.94 -13.50 -5.32
C SER A 90 4.80 -14.47 -4.98
N GLU A 91 5.05 -15.78 -5.15
CA GLU A 91 4.07 -16.81 -4.77
C GLU A 91 3.72 -16.74 -3.27
N THR A 92 4.70 -16.48 -2.41
CA THR A 92 4.48 -16.30 -0.97
C THR A 92 3.58 -15.10 -0.68
N GLU A 93 3.77 -13.99 -1.41
CA GLU A 93 2.94 -12.80 -1.26
C GLU A 93 1.51 -13.05 -1.75
N ILE A 94 1.33 -13.77 -2.86
CA ILE A 94 0.01 -14.21 -3.33
C ILE A 94 -0.72 -15.01 -2.23
N LYS A 95 -0.08 -16.05 -1.68
CA LYS A 95 -0.68 -16.87 -0.62
C LYS A 95 -1.04 -16.04 0.61
N GLY A 96 -0.15 -15.13 1.02
CA GLY A 96 -0.41 -14.22 2.13
C GLY A 96 -1.58 -13.27 1.88
N LEU A 97 -1.73 -12.75 0.66
CA LEU A 97 -2.87 -11.89 0.30
C LEU A 97 -4.19 -12.64 0.27
N ILE A 98 -4.19 -13.89 -0.22
CA ILE A 98 -5.39 -14.75 -0.19
C ILE A 98 -5.79 -15.05 1.26
N GLU A 99 -4.83 -15.38 2.13
CA GLU A 99 -5.09 -15.63 3.55
C GLU A 99 -5.64 -14.39 4.25
N ALA A 100 -5.05 -13.22 3.97
CA ALA A 100 -5.54 -11.94 4.50
C ALA A 100 -6.98 -11.65 4.04
N ALA A 101 -7.30 -11.92 2.77
CA ALA A 101 -8.65 -11.75 2.24
C ALA A 101 -9.66 -12.71 2.91
N LEU A 102 -9.27 -13.96 3.16
CA LEU A 102 -10.11 -14.92 3.89
C LEU A 102 -10.34 -14.48 5.34
N SER A 103 -9.30 -14.01 6.03
CA SER A 103 -9.44 -13.46 7.39
C SER A 103 -10.39 -12.27 7.40
N GLN A 104 -10.24 -11.35 6.46
CA GLN A 104 -11.11 -10.18 6.37
C GLN A 104 -12.58 -10.59 6.17
N LEU A 105 -12.87 -11.50 5.25
CA LEU A 105 -14.24 -11.98 5.03
C LEU A 105 -14.82 -12.66 6.27
N LYS A 106 -14.02 -13.43 7.00
CA LYS A 106 -14.42 -14.06 8.25
C LYS A 106 -14.75 -13.03 9.33
N ASP A 107 -13.94 -11.99 9.45
CA ASP A 107 -14.14 -10.91 10.43
C ASP A 107 -15.39 -10.07 10.09
N GLU A 108 -15.61 -9.77 8.81
CA GLU A 108 -16.83 -9.10 8.31
C GLU A 108 -18.09 -9.89 8.69
N LEU A 109 -18.11 -11.20 8.41
CA LEU A 109 -19.22 -12.07 8.76
C LEU A 109 -19.43 -12.17 10.28
N ALA A 110 -18.35 -12.30 11.06
CA ALA A 110 -18.42 -12.34 12.52
C ALA A 110 -19.03 -11.05 13.11
N SER A 111 -18.65 -9.89 12.57
CA SER A 111 -19.21 -8.60 12.97
C SER A 111 -20.69 -8.48 12.62
N GLU A 112 -21.10 -8.94 11.44
CA GLU A 112 -22.51 -8.96 11.04
C GLU A 112 -23.37 -9.86 11.93
N TRP A 113 -22.87 -11.05 12.29
CA TRP A 113 -23.54 -11.94 13.23
C TRP A 113 -23.72 -11.31 14.61
N GLN A 114 -22.70 -10.61 15.12
CA GLN A 114 -22.80 -9.94 16.42
C GLN A 114 -23.86 -8.84 16.43
N LYS A 115 -23.94 -8.02 15.37
CA LYS A 115 -24.97 -6.99 15.24
C LYS A 115 -26.38 -7.58 15.26
N GLN A 116 -26.61 -8.68 14.55
CA GLN A 116 -27.91 -9.36 14.53
C GLN A 116 -28.32 -9.93 15.89
N LEU A 117 -27.35 -10.27 16.75
CA LEU A 117 -27.60 -10.75 18.12
C LEU A 117 -27.89 -9.60 19.10
N GLU A 118 -27.34 -8.40 18.84
CA GLU A 118 -27.58 -7.20 19.67
C GLU A 118 -28.90 -6.50 19.31
N GLU A 119 -29.40 -6.69 18.08
CA GLU A 119 -30.66 -6.14 17.59
C GLU A 119 -31.91 -7.01 17.90
N ASN A 120 -31.73 -8.25 18.36
CA ASN A 120 -32.79 -9.17 18.81
C ASN A 120 -32.88 -9.25 20.34
#